data_AF-A0A1V2H8U5-F1
#
_entry.id   AF-A0A1V2H8U5-F1
#
_cell.length_a   1.000
_cell.length_b   1.000
_cell.length_c   1.000
_cell.angle_alpha   90.00
_cell.angle_beta   90.00
_cell.angle_gamma   90.00
#
_symmetry.space_group_name_H-M   'P 1'
#
loop_
_entity.id
_entity.type
_entity.pdbx_description
1 polymer ?
#
loop_
_entity_poly.entity_id
_entity_poly.type
_entity_poly.pdbx_seq_one_letter_code
_entity_poly.pdbx_strand_id
1 'polypeptide(L)'
;MLGAQALALPAINQFGHDLRSVALTQPALYAVEAPGQLARVEDSGRAPDFVAGHSLGGYAALFAAEAFDFATGLRLVQKRGGLMGAVSGGGMMAALGLPLERLRDLLATDPALSAVDLSPTRSSARSAPATC
;
A
#
# COMPACT_ATOMS: atom_id res chain seq x y z
N MET A 1 -14.47 -10.67 38.91
CA MET A 1 -14.68 -10.61 37.44
C MET A 1 -13.48 -9.95 36.75
N LEU A 2 -12.31 -10.60 36.71
CA LEU A 2 -11.20 -10.23 35.83
C LEU A 2 -10.94 -11.44 34.92
N GLY A 3 -10.96 -11.26 33.59
CA GLY A 3 -10.67 -12.38 32.69
C GLY A 3 -10.76 -12.17 31.19
N ALA A 4 -11.27 -11.02 30.69
CA ALA A 4 -11.42 -10.83 29.23
C ALA A 4 -10.32 -9.97 28.57
N GLN A 5 -9.54 -9.17 29.33
CA GLN A 5 -8.61 -8.19 28.74
C GLN A 5 -7.21 -8.75 28.42
N ALA A 6 -6.80 -9.88 29.02
CA ALA A 6 -5.44 -10.42 28.86
C ALA A 6 -5.25 -11.35 27.65
N LEU A 7 -6.33 -11.96 27.13
CA LEU A 7 -6.27 -12.88 25.97
C LEU A 7 -6.39 -12.16 24.62
N ALA A 8 -6.92 -10.94 24.59
CA ALA A 8 -7.03 -10.14 23.38
C ALA A 8 -5.69 -9.52 22.95
N LEU A 9 -4.84 -9.12 23.90
CA LEU A 9 -3.53 -8.49 23.62
C LEU A 9 -2.57 -9.39 22.82
N PRO A 10 -2.41 -10.69 23.16
CA PRO A 10 -1.59 -11.61 22.37
C PRO A 10 -2.11 -11.80 20.95
N ALA A 11 -3.43 -11.90 20.78
CA ALA A 11 -4.06 -12.05 19.46
C ALA A 11 -3.90 -10.78 18.61
N ILE A 12 -4.06 -9.59 19.20
CA ILE A 12 -3.83 -8.30 18.53
C ILE A 12 -2.35 -8.13 18.16
N ASN A 13 -1.42 -8.52 19.04
CA ASN A 13 0.01 -8.49 18.74
C ASN A 13 0.36 -9.47 17.62
N GLN A 14 -0.20 -10.69 17.63
CA GLN A 14 -0.01 -11.66 16.56
C GLN A 14 -0.54 -11.10 15.22
N PHE A 15 -1.72 -10.50 15.22
CA PHE A 15 -2.29 -9.82 14.06
C PHE A 15 -1.38 -8.67 13.57
N GLY A 16 -0.82 -7.88 14.49
CA GLY A 16 0.15 -6.84 14.16
C GLY A 16 1.45 -7.39 13.56
N HIS A 17 1.90 -8.57 14.00
CA HIS A 17 3.03 -9.27 13.39
C HIS A 17 2.69 -9.77 11.98
N ASP A 18 1.49 -10.31 11.77
CA ASP A 18 1.01 -10.79 10.48
C ASP A 18 0.91 -9.65 9.44
N LEU A 19 0.52 -8.45 9.87
CA LEU A 19 0.45 -7.25 9.03
C LEU A 19 1.81 -6.73 8.55
N ARG A 20 2.95 -7.30 9.00
CA ARG A 20 4.27 -7.03 8.40
C ARG A 20 4.48 -7.77 7.08
N SER A 21 3.70 -8.83 6.83
CA SER A 21 3.76 -9.58 5.58
C SER A 21 3.01 -8.84 4.48
N VAL A 22 3.69 -8.46 3.39
CA VAL A 22 3.07 -7.83 2.22
C VAL A 22 1.87 -8.63 1.69
N ALA A 23 1.92 -9.96 1.78
CA ALA A 23 0.82 -10.82 1.34
C ALA A 23 -0.46 -10.61 2.17
N LEU A 24 -0.33 -10.24 3.44
CA LEU A 24 -1.43 -10.02 4.37
C LEU A 24 -1.79 -8.53 4.49
N THR A 25 -0.80 -7.63 4.48
CA THR A 25 -1.03 -6.18 4.59
C THR A 25 -1.90 -5.66 3.45
N GLN A 26 -1.69 -6.13 2.23
CA GLN A 26 -2.43 -5.62 1.07
C GLN A 26 -3.94 -5.88 1.13
N PRO A 27 -4.42 -7.12 1.27
CA PRO A 27 -5.86 -7.38 1.39
C PRO A 27 -6.43 -6.75 2.66
N ALA A 28 -5.68 -6.70 3.76
CA ALA A 28 -6.12 -6.04 4.99
C ALA A 28 -6.36 -4.53 4.80
N LEU A 29 -5.44 -3.83 4.13
CA LEU A 29 -5.60 -2.40 3.81
C LEU A 29 -6.80 -2.15 2.89
N TYR A 30 -6.98 -2.97 1.84
CA TYR A 30 -8.15 -2.84 0.96
C TYR A 30 -9.48 -3.03 1.70
N ALA A 31 -9.54 -4.00 2.62
CA ALA A 31 -10.73 -4.26 3.42
C ALA A 31 -11.13 -3.09 4.32
N VAL A 32 -10.20 -2.17 4.63
CA VAL A 32 -10.47 -0.94 5.38
C VAL A 32 -10.74 0.23 4.44
N GLU A 33 -9.90 0.43 3.40
CA GLU A 33 -10.01 1.57 2.50
C GLU A 33 -11.29 1.55 1.67
N ALA A 34 -11.67 0.40 1.12
CA ALA A 34 -12.80 0.30 0.20
C ALA A 34 -14.16 0.66 0.86
N PRO A 35 -14.54 0.10 2.03
CA PRO A 35 -15.73 0.54 2.74
C PRO A 35 -15.62 1.99 3.24
N GLY A 36 -14.41 2.43 3.61
CA GLY A 36 -14.17 3.81 4.01
C GLY A 36 -14.48 4.83 2.91
N GLN A 37 -14.30 4.49 1.63
CA GLN A 37 -14.70 5.36 0.53
C GLN A 37 -16.22 5.51 0.44
N LEU A 38 -16.97 4.42 0.60
CA LEU A 38 -18.45 4.45 0.62
C LEU A 38 -18.96 5.30 1.76
N ALA A 39 -18.44 5.11 2.97
CA ALA A 39 -18.82 5.90 4.14
C ALA A 39 -18.60 7.40 3.92
N ARG A 40 -17.53 7.80 3.22
CA ARG A 40 -17.26 9.21 2.89
C ARG A 40 -18.25 9.79 1.88
N VAL A 41 -18.74 8.98 0.95
CA VAL A 41 -19.79 9.39 0.01
C VAL A 41 -21.11 9.58 0.76
N GLU A 42 -21.46 8.64 1.65
CA GLU A 42 -22.64 8.73 2.50
C GLU A 42 -22.60 9.97 3.41
N ASP A 43 -21.48 10.19 4.11
CA ASP A 43 -21.30 11.34 5.01
C ASP A 43 -21.33 12.69 4.27
N SER A 44 -20.80 12.75 3.05
CA SER A 44 -20.77 13.99 2.26
C SER A 44 -22.06 14.25 1.48
N GLY A 45 -22.91 13.23 1.33
CA GLY A 45 -24.13 13.28 0.53
C GLY A 45 -23.91 13.54 -0.97
N ARG A 46 -22.66 13.45 -1.46
CA ARG A 46 -22.33 13.68 -2.87
C ARG A 46 -21.30 12.67 -3.37
N ALA A 47 -21.66 11.99 -4.46
CA ALA A 47 -20.72 11.12 -5.16
C ALA A 47 -19.63 11.96 -5.86
N PRO A 48 -18.35 11.52 -5.83
CA PRO A 48 -17.28 12.19 -6.55
C PRO A 48 -17.45 12.00 -8.07
N ASP A 49 -17.19 13.06 -8.85
CA ASP A 49 -17.20 12.98 -10.32
C ASP A 49 -16.02 12.14 -10.86
N PHE A 50 -14.93 12.08 -10.10
CA PHE A 50 -13.73 11.33 -10.44
C PHE A 50 -13.11 10.69 -9.20
N VAL A 51 -12.55 9.50 -9.37
CA VAL A 51 -11.81 8.79 -8.33
C VAL A 51 -10.43 8.39 -8.84
N ALA A 52 -9.45 8.47 -7.95
CA ALA A 52 -8.08 8.08 -8.24
C ALA A 52 -7.44 7.49 -6.99
N GLY A 53 -6.51 6.55 -7.20
CA GLY A 53 -5.76 5.94 -6.11
C GLY A 53 -4.37 5.53 -6.58
N HIS A 54 -3.43 5.51 -5.64
CA HIS A 54 -2.03 5.18 -5.92
C HIS A 54 -1.71 3.75 -5.48
N SER A 55 -1.10 2.96 -6.36
CA SER A 55 -0.73 1.56 -6.07
C SER A 55 -1.94 0.75 -5.58
N LEU A 56 -1.96 0.33 -4.31
CA LEU A 56 -3.10 -0.39 -3.73
C LEU A 56 -4.40 0.44 -3.74
N GLY A 57 -4.31 1.75 -3.49
CA GLY A 57 -5.47 2.63 -3.46
C GLY A 57 -6.20 2.71 -4.79
N GLY A 58 -5.53 2.34 -5.91
CA GLY A 58 -6.18 2.25 -7.22
C GLY A 58 -7.30 1.20 -7.25
N TYR A 59 -7.17 0.10 -6.49
CA TYR A 59 -8.23 -0.90 -6.38
C TYR A 59 -9.43 -0.38 -5.58
N ALA A 60 -9.18 0.38 -4.50
CA ALA A 60 -10.25 1.02 -3.74
C ALA A 60 -10.97 2.09 -4.58
N ALA A 61 -10.23 2.83 -5.42
CA ALA A 61 -10.82 3.77 -6.38
C ALA A 61 -11.67 3.06 -7.44
N LEU A 62 -11.19 1.97 -8.02
CA LEU A 62 -11.97 1.18 -8.99
C LEU A 62 -13.22 0.56 -8.38
N PHE A 63 -13.16 0.11 -7.13
CA PHE A 63 -14.33 -0.31 -6.37
C PHE A 63 -15.33 0.84 -6.18
N ALA A 64 -14.86 2.03 -5.78
CA ALA A 64 -15.71 3.21 -5.63
C ALA A 64 -16.30 3.71 -6.96
N ALA A 65 -15.64 3.42 -8.08
CA ALA A 65 -16.15 3.63 -9.44
C ALA A 65 -17.09 2.52 -9.91
N GLU A 66 -17.44 1.57 -9.05
CA GLU A 66 -18.32 0.43 -9.35
C GLU A 66 -17.81 -0.48 -10.49
N ALA A 67 -16.50 -0.46 -10.79
CA ALA A 67 -15.91 -1.29 -11.84
C ALA A 67 -15.96 -2.79 -11.51
N PHE A 68 -16.00 -3.12 -10.21
CA PHE A 68 -16.19 -4.47 -9.68
C PHE A 68 -16.76 -4.42 -8.26
N ASP A 69 -17.30 -5.56 -7.80
CA ASP A 69 -17.78 -5.71 -6.43
C ASP A 69 -16.63 -5.85 -5.40
N PHE A 70 -16.97 -5.67 -4.12
CA PHE A 70 -15.98 -5.72 -3.03
C PHE A 70 -15.21 -7.04 -3.00
N ALA A 71 -15.91 -8.17 -3.18
CA ALA A 71 -15.32 -9.50 -3.13
C ALA A 71 -14.31 -9.73 -4.27
N THR A 72 -14.62 -9.26 -5.46
CA THR A 72 -13.72 -9.31 -6.62
C THR A 72 -12.48 -8.46 -6.37
N GLY A 73 -12.65 -7.21 -5.90
CA GLY A 73 -11.53 -6.36 -5.54
C GLY A 73 -10.62 -6.98 -4.48
N LEU A 74 -11.21 -7.59 -3.44
CA LEU A 74 -10.46 -8.27 -2.37
C LEU A 74 -9.64 -9.44 -2.92
N ARG A 75 -10.20 -10.25 -3.82
CA ARG A 75 -9.48 -11.36 -4.48
C ARG A 75 -8.33 -10.86 -5.36
N LEU A 76 -8.54 -9.77 -6.09
CA LEU A 76 -7.49 -9.15 -6.91
C LEU A 76 -6.32 -8.67 -6.04
N VAL A 77 -6.64 -7.97 -4.95
CA VAL A 77 -5.64 -7.46 -4.01
C VAL A 77 -4.94 -8.59 -3.27
N GLN A 78 -5.65 -9.64 -2.88
CA GLN A 78 -5.05 -10.84 -2.27
C GLN A 78 -4.03 -11.49 -3.22
N LYS A 79 -4.41 -11.65 -4.50
CA LYS A 79 -3.50 -12.19 -5.52
C LYS A 79 -2.28 -11.30 -5.72
N ARG A 80 -2.48 -9.97 -5.78
CA ARG A 80 -1.39 -8.98 -5.86
C ARG A 80 -0.44 -9.08 -4.67
N GLY A 81 -0.98 -9.07 -3.45
CA GLY A 81 -0.21 -9.21 -2.22
C GLY A 81 0.61 -10.48 -2.20
N GLY A 82 0.00 -11.62 -2.56
CA GLY A 82 0.69 -12.91 -2.62
C GLY A 82 1.83 -12.92 -3.64
N LEU A 83 1.60 -12.39 -4.84
CA LEU A 83 2.64 -12.29 -5.87
C LEU A 83 3.79 -11.36 -5.42
N MET A 84 3.48 -10.20 -4.85
CA MET A 84 4.48 -9.26 -4.36
C MET A 84 5.28 -9.80 -3.17
N GLY A 85 4.61 -10.52 -2.26
CA GLY A 85 5.26 -11.15 -1.11
C GLY A 85 6.15 -12.34 -1.48
N ALA A 86 5.95 -12.96 -2.64
CA ALA A 86 6.74 -14.08 -3.13
C ALA A 86 8.05 -13.67 -3.84
N VAL A 87 8.24 -12.37 -4.13
CA VAL A 87 9.46 -11.88 -4.81
C VAL A 87 10.65 -11.91 -3.85
N SER A 88 11.67 -12.69 -4.18
CA SER A 88 12.97 -12.74 -3.49
C SER A 88 14.01 -11.81 -4.15
N GLY A 89 15.01 -11.36 -3.39
CA GLY A 89 16.07 -10.45 -3.89
C GLY A 89 15.67 -8.97 -3.90
N GLY A 90 14.75 -8.57 -3.02
CA GLY A 90 13.97 -7.33 -3.07
C GLY A 90 14.69 -6.00 -3.32
N GLY A 91 13.88 -4.98 -3.61
CA GLY A 91 14.33 -3.58 -3.72
C GLY A 91 14.09 -2.81 -2.42
N MET A 92 14.96 -1.84 -2.12
CA MET A 92 14.76 -0.93 -0.98
C MET A 92 13.86 0.23 -1.43
N MET A 93 12.89 0.62 -0.59
CA MET A 93 12.14 1.87 -0.77
C MET A 93 12.45 2.81 0.38
N ALA A 94 12.95 4.01 0.08
CA ALA A 94 13.28 5.02 1.08
C ALA A 94 12.48 6.30 0.84
N ALA A 95 11.71 6.77 1.82
CA ALA A 95 11.05 8.07 1.78
C ALA A 95 12.01 9.15 2.30
N LEU A 96 12.37 10.07 1.41
CA LEU A 96 13.30 11.18 1.65
C LEU A 96 12.53 12.49 1.73
N GLY A 97 12.98 13.43 2.56
CA GLY A 97 12.41 14.78 2.68
C GLY A 97 13.02 15.79 1.72
N LEU A 98 13.46 15.36 0.53
CA LEU A 98 14.18 16.20 -0.42
C LEU A 98 13.30 16.66 -1.57
N PRO A 99 13.48 17.89 -2.09
CA PRO A 99 12.88 18.29 -3.36
C PRO A 99 13.24 17.30 -4.47
N LEU A 100 12.28 17.03 -5.37
CA LEU A 100 12.43 16.04 -6.43
C LEU A 100 13.59 16.39 -7.37
N GLU A 101 13.79 17.68 -7.62
CA GLU A 101 14.86 18.22 -8.45
C GLU A 101 16.22 17.88 -7.83
N ARG A 102 16.37 18.14 -6.52
CA ARG A 102 17.60 17.84 -5.78
C ARG A 102 17.88 16.34 -5.70
N LEU A 103 16.84 15.52 -5.61
CA LEU A 103 16.97 14.06 -5.61
C LEU A 103 17.41 13.55 -6.99
N ARG A 104 16.87 14.10 -8.08
CA ARG A 104 17.31 13.77 -9.45
C ARG A 104 18.77 14.14 -9.68
N ASP A 105 19.18 15.33 -9.24
CA ASP A 105 20.58 15.75 -9.35
C ASP A 105 21.52 14.79 -8.62
N LEU A 106 21.14 14.33 -7.42
CA LEU A 106 21.93 13.36 -6.66
C LEU A 106 22.01 12.00 -7.37
N LEU A 107 20.88 11.49 -7.86
CA LEU A 107 20.85 10.22 -8.58
C LEU A 107 21.67 10.26 -9.87
N ALA A 108 21.72 11.40 -10.56
CA ALA A 108 22.53 11.59 -11.76
C ALA A 108 24.05 11.53 -11.49
N THR A 109 24.50 11.71 -10.24
CA THR A 109 25.93 11.64 -9.90
C THR A 109 26.48 10.22 -9.76
N ASP A 110 25.61 9.21 -9.61
CA ASP A 110 26.02 7.82 -9.45
C ASP A 110 25.29 6.91 -10.47
N PRO A 111 26.01 6.38 -11.49
CA PRO A 111 25.44 5.47 -12.48
C PRO A 111 24.83 4.20 -11.88
N ALA A 112 25.28 3.77 -10.70
CA ALA A 112 24.74 2.61 -10.01
C ALA A 112 23.28 2.82 -9.53
N LEU A 113 22.83 4.08 -9.44
CA LEU A 113 21.48 4.46 -9.02
C LEU A 113 20.54 4.78 -10.19
N SER A 114 20.97 4.52 -11.43
CA SER A 114 20.20 4.79 -12.65
C SER A 114 18.87 4.02 -12.75
N ALA A 115 18.72 2.91 -12.01
CA ALA A 115 17.51 2.09 -11.99
C ALA A 115 16.51 2.48 -10.87
N VAL A 116 16.71 3.63 -10.22
CA VAL A 116 15.83 4.09 -9.13
C VAL A 116 14.56 4.73 -9.67
N ASP A 117 13.40 4.21 -9.27
CA ASP A 117 12.10 4.83 -9.55
C ASP A 117 11.75 5.90 -8.50
N LEU A 118 11.14 7.01 -8.94
CA LEU A 118 10.84 8.19 -8.14
C LEU A 118 9.34 8.48 -8.11
N SER A 119 8.76 8.54 -6.92
CA SER A 119 7.38 8.99 -6.73
C SER A 119 7.30 10.32 -5.94
N PRO A 120 6.61 11.36 -6.48
CA PRO A 120 6.56 12.69 -5.89
C PRO A 120 5.70 12.82 -4.62
N THR A 121 4.86 11.83 -4.30
CA THR A 121 3.90 11.90 -3.18
C THR A 121 4.54 11.84 -1.78
N ARG A 122 5.85 11.63 -1.70
CA ARG A 122 6.80 11.90 -0.58
C ARG A 122 8.10 11.21 -0.97
N SER A 123 8.92 11.92 -1.76
CA SER A 123 10.23 11.54 -2.32
C SER A 123 10.69 10.12 -2.01
N SER A 124 10.04 9.11 -2.61
CA SER A 124 10.38 7.71 -2.37
C SER A 124 11.23 7.19 -3.51
N ALA A 125 12.40 6.67 -3.17
CA ALA A 125 13.35 6.05 -4.11
C ALA A 125 13.27 4.54 -3.96
N ARG A 126 13.03 3.80 -5.06
CA ARG A 126 13.05 2.33 -5.07
C ARG A 126 14.28 1.82 -5.83
N SER A 127 15.17 1.06 -5.20
CA SER A 127 16.28 0.39 -5.90
C SER A 127 15.84 -0.90 -6.60
N ALA A 128 16.50 -1.25 -7.72
CA ALA A 128 16.43 -2.55 -8.37
C ALA A 128 17.06 -3.66 -7.47
N PRO A 129 16.87 -4.97 -7.76
CA PRO A 129 17.34 -6.03 -6.87
C PRO A 129 18.86 -5.96 -6.68
N ALA A 130 19.31 -6.11 -5.43
CA ALA A 130 20.72 -6.24 -5.14
C ALA A 130 21.23 -7.56 -5.72
N THR A 131 21.88 -7.50 -6.89
CA THR A 131 22.80 -8.57 -7.28
C THR A 131 23.94 -8.58 -6.27
N CYS A 132 24.10 -9.73 -5.60
CA CYS A 132 25.25 -10.04 -4.75
C CYS A 132 26.58 -9.82 -5.49
#